data_AF-A0A9J6EH76-F1
#
_entry.id   AF-A0A9J6EH76-F1
#
_cell.length_a   1.000
_cell.length_b   1.000
_cell.length_c   1.000
_cell.angle_alpha   90.00
_cell.angle_beta   90.00
_cell.angle_gamma   90.00
#
_symmetry.space_group_name_H-M   'P 1'
#
loop_
_entity.id
_entity.type
_entity.pdbx_description
1 polymer ?
#
loop_
_entity_poly.entity_id
_entity_poly.type
_entity_poly.pdbx_seq_one_letter_code
_entity_poly.pdbx_strand_id
1 'polypeptide(L)'
;MRFSTTSAEENFHLPGLAFADDLVVMAESNQELQSLLDICQTELASLGLRFNTKKSAVVRLTGGSTDAAALTLGGELLATRNDYRYLGVTLCVDAAKYSLHETVIRQTALQAQRILRRRCLWGCNRFQMIRDLWKMVHVPGLTFGNAVVCISPTTREWLERQQREVGRAALGCHYRVANEAIQGDVGWSSFEAREAASKIAYRGRLTLMRRTRWARRVFEYLSATCMRTDWTRRLYQLEKKYGFFAEASPIETAAKWTVEVRMRVREAEETRWREAMEAKSTLECYRKHQDSICGSRLYDNSIGSSLLFEARAGALRTLEYRRKFDATVVSNLCRVCGVASETQEHLVLHCRSLPTSQVEGATLPQALGFQRLDEDGSSDNGGGRYAVAATKRRLTEWWATIRRT
;
A
#
# COMPACT_ATOMS: atom_id res chain seq x y z
N MET A 1 -28.24 4.30 19.14
CA MET A 1 -27.04 4.56 19.99
C MET A 1 -27.17 5.93 20.63
N ARG A 2 -27.26 5.99 21.97
CA ARG A 2 -27.31 7.24 22.73
C ARG A 2 -25.92 7.68 23.16
N PHE A 3 -25.62 8.97 23.02
CA PHE A 3 -24.35 9.53 23.48
C PHE A 3 -24.46 11.03 23.78
N SER A 4 -23.71 11.52 24.77
CA SER A 4 -23.69 12.93 25.18
C SER A 4 -22.29 13.52 25.09
N THR A 5 -22.17 14.72 24.52
CA THR A 5 -20.90 15.44 24.32
C THR A 5 -20.59 16.47 25.40
N THR A 6 -21.51 16.69 26.36
CA THR A 6 -21.41 17.73 27.41
C THR A 6 -22.13 17.28 28.69
N SER A 7 -21.78 17.86 29.84
CA SER A 7 -22.48 17.69 31.11
C SER A 7 -23.90 18.29 31.13
N ALA A 8 -24.38 18.84 30.02
CA ALA A 8 -25.74 19.31 29.80
C ALA A 8 -26.48 18.34 28.85
N GLU A 9 -27.78 18.17 29.11
CA GLU A 9 -28.76 17.16 28.66
C GLU A 9 -28.97 16.95 27.13
N GLU A 10 -27.99 17.20 26.26
CA GLU A 10 -28.09 16.83 24.84
C GLU A 10 -27.73 15.35 24.63
N ASN A 11 -28.72 14.47 24.85
CA ASN A 11 -28.63 13.06 24.48
C ASN A 11 -28.86 12.90 22.97
N PHE A 12 -27.78 12.75 22.20
CA PHE A 12 -27.91 12.44 20.78
C PHE A 12 -28.28 10.97 20.57
N HIS A 13 -29.34 10.72 19.81
CA HIS A 13 -29.71 9.38 19.37
C HIS A 13 -29.43 9.24 17.86
N LEU A 14 -28.54 8.30 17.49
CA LEU A 14 -28.36 7.88 16.09
C LEU A 14 -29.26 6.65 15.83
N PRO A 15 -30.43 6.82 15.17
CA PRO A 15 -31.38 5.74 14.93
C PRO A 15 -31.01 4.86 13.74
N GLY A 16 -30.16 5.35 12.84
CA GLY A 16 -29.81 4.63 11.63
C GLY A 16 -28.86 5.36 10.68
N LEU A 17 -28.42 4.64 9.65
CA LEU A 17 -27.60 5.12 8.55
C LEU A 17 -28.29 4.75 7.23
N ALA A 18 -28.41 5.69 6.30
CA ALA A 18 -28.99 5.45 4.99
C ALA A 18 -28.00 5.86 3.90
N PHE A 19 -27.82 5.00 2.89
CA PHE A 19 -27.05 5.29 1.70
C PHE A 19 -27.69 4.60 0.49
N ALA A 20 -28.27 5.39 -0.42
CA ALA A 20 -29.07 4.86 -1.52
C ALA A 20 -30.17 3.90 -1.02
N ASP A 21 -30.18 2.65 -1.48
CA ASP A 21 -31.10 1.58 -1.07
C ASP A 21 -30.66 0.85 0.22
N ASP A 22 -29.42 1.02 0.66
CA ASP A 22 -28.91 0.42 1.89
C ASP A 22 -29.35 1.25 3.11
N LEU A 23 -30.28 0.69 3.90
CA LEU A 23 -30.74 1.24 5.18
C LEU A 23 -30.26 0.39 6.35
N VAL A 24 -29.70 1.04 7.35
CA VAL A 24 -29.28 0.46 8.63
C VAL A 24 -30.08 1.13 9.73
N VAL A 25 -30.80 0.34 10.52
CA VAL A 25 -31.50 0.83 11.72
C VAL A 25 -30.86 0.21 12.96
N MET A 26 -30.75 1.00 14.02
CA MET A 26 -30.09 0.62 15.26
C MET A 26 -30.98 1.00 16.44
N ALA A 27 -31.21 0.05 17.33
CA ALA A 27 -32.01 0.21 18.53
C ALA A 27 -31.35 -0.51 19.71
N GLU A 28 -31.74 -0.15 20.94
CA GLU A 28 -31.21 -0.77 22.16
C GLU A 28 -32.05 -1.98 22.61
N SER A 29 -33.26 -2.14 22.06
CA SER A 29 -34.14 -3.28 22.32
C SER A 29 -34.76 -3.85 21.04
N ASN A 30 -35.14 -5.14 21.06
CA ASN A 30 -35.83 -5.78 19.93
C ASN A 30 -37.21 -5.12 19.67
N GLN A 31 -37.90 -4.65 20.71
CA GLN A 31 -39.21 -4.00 20.59
C GLN A 31 -39.09 -2.65 19.86
N GLU A 32 -38.10 -1.84 20.23
CA GLU A 32 -37.78 -0.59 19.56
C GLU A 32 -37.32 -0.86 18.11
N LEU A 33 -36.51 -1.90 17.89
CA LEU A 33 -36.08 -2.28 16.54
C LEU A 33 -37.26 -2.69 15.65
N GLN A 34 -38.18 -3.52 16.15
CA GLN A 34 -39.38 -3.92 15.41
C GLN A 34 -40.25 -2.70 15.07
N SER A 35 -40.46 -1.80 16.05
CA SER A 35 -41.22 -0.56 15.82
C SER A 35 -40.59 0.30 14.73
N LEU A 36 -39.26 0.42 14.70
CA LEU A 36 -38.55 1.13 13.63
C LEU A 36 -38.69 0.44 12.26
N LEU A 37 -38.65 -0.90 12.22
CA LEU A 37 -38.87 -1.66 10.99
C LEU A 37 -40.28 -1.46 10.44
N ASP A 38 -41.31 -1.47 11.30
CA ASP A 38 -42.71 -1.28 10.92
C ASP A 38 -42.97 0.12 10.38
N ILE A 39 -42.37 1.15 11.00
CA ILE A 39 -42.40 2.53 10.50
C ILE A 39 -41.73 2.60 9.13
N CYS A 40 -40.51 2.06 8.98
CA CYS A 40 -39.80 2.07 7.69
C CYS A 40 -40.61 1.37 6.60
N GLN A 41 -41.26 0.25 6.92
CA GLN A 41 -42.10 -0.48 5.99
C GLN A 41 -43.32 0.33 5.55
N THR A 42 -44.00 0.99 6.49
CA THR A 42 -45.17 1.82 6.21
C THR A 42 -44.82 2.99 5.29
N GLU A 43 -43.72 3.68 5.60
CA GLU A 43 -43.21 4.79 4.79
C GLU A 43 -42.77 4.32 3.39
N LEU A 44 -42.03 3.21 3.27
CA LEU A 44 -41.66 2.67 1.95
C LEU A 44 -42.88 2.24 1.14
N ALA A 45 -43.88 1.62 1.78
CA ALA A 45 -45.10 1.18 1.12
C ALA A 45 -45.89 2.37 0.55
N SER A 46 -45.91 3.51 1.25
CA SER A 46 -46.53 4.75 0.76
C SER A 46 -45.87 5.28 -0.52
N LEU A 47 -44.59 4.96 -0.73
CA LEU A 47 -43.82 5.30 -1.93
C LEU A 47 -43.88 4.21 -3.02
N GLY A 48 -44.65 3.14 -2.80
CA GLY A 48 -44.73 1.99 -3.72
C GLY A 48 -43.48 1.10 -3.73
N LEU A 49 -42.62 1.21 -2.71
CA LEU A 49 -41.38 0.44 -2.58
C LEU A 49 -41.55 -0.72 -1.59
N ARG A 50 -40.69 -1.73 -1.70
CA ARG A 50 -40.66 -2.90 -0.80
C ARG A 50 -39.24 -3.28 -0.44
N PHE A 51 -39.03 -3.70 0.81
CA PHE A 51 -37.75 -4.26 1.23
C PHE A 51 -37.53 -5.66 0.66
N ASN A 52 -36.27 -5.99 0.37
CA ASN A 52 -35.87 -7.34 -0.01
C ASN A 52 -35.42 -8.11 1.23
N THR A 53 -36.35 -8.86 1.83
CA THR A 53 -36.15 -9.66 3.04
C THR A 53 -34.97 -10.63 2.94
N LYS A 54 -34.70 -11.20 1.76
CA LYS A 54 -33.55 -12.10 1.52
C LYS A 54 -32.19 -11.38 1.61
N LYS A 55 -32.16 -10.07 1.35
CA LYS A 55 -30.97 -9.23 1.48
C LYS A 55 -30.89 -8.54 2.85
N SER A 56 -32.02 -8.45 3.56
CA SER A 56 -32.10 -7.92 4.92
C SER A 56 -31.62 -8.94 5.96
N ALA A 57 -30.98 -8.46 7.02
CA ALA A 57 -30.52 -9.29 8.12
C ALA A 57 -30.46 -8.47 9.41
N VAL A 58 -30.54 -9.17 10.54
CA VAL A 58 -30.36 -8.60 11.87
C VAL A 58 -28.99 -8.99 12.39
N VAL A 59 -28.26 -8.01 12.91
CA VAL A 59 -26.93 -8.22 13.49
C VAL A 59 -26.90 -7.63 14.89
N ARG A 60 -26.58 -8.47 15.87
CA ARG A 60 -26.48 -8.07 17.28
C ARG A 60 -25.04 -7.68 17.57
N LEU A 61 -24.80 -6.41 17.90
CA LEU A 61 -23.44 -5.91 18.17
C LEU A 61 -22.96 -6.16 19.61
N THR A 62 -23.89 -6.17 20.59
CA THR A 62 -23.61 -6.31 22.03
C THR A 62 -24.78 -7.01 22.74
N GLY A 63 -24.51 -7.70 23.85
CA GLY A 63 -25.52 -8.36 24.70
C GLY A 63 -25.48 -9.90 24.67
N GLY A 64 -25.94 -10.55 25.76
CA GLY A 64 -26.00 -12.02 25.89
C GLY A 64 -26.99 -12.70 24.93
N SER A 65 -26.89 -14.02 24.78
CA SER A 65 -27.65 -14.80 23.79
C SER A 65 -29.15 -14.93 24.09
N THR A 66 -29.63 -14.48 25.25
CA THR A 66 -30.81 -15.06 25.88
C THR A 66 -32.18 -14.56 25.43
N ASP A 67 -32.30 -13.57 24.54
CA ASP A 67 -33.61 -13.24 23.91
C ASP A 67 -33.42 -12.54 22.57
N ALA A 68 -33.29 -13.32 21.49
CA ALA A 68 -33.54 -12.79 20.15
C ALA A 68 -35.03 -13.00 19.84
N ALA A 69 -35.87 -12.04 20.23
CA ALA A 69 -37.22 -11.99 19.70
C ALA A 69 -37.14 -12.01 18.18
N ALA A 70 -37.94 -12.87 17.55
CA ALA A 70 -37.91 -13.07 16.12
C ALA A 70 -38.42 -11.80 15.42
N LEU A 71 -37.50 -11.01 14.85
CA LEU A 71 -37.84 -9.77 14.15
C LEU A 71 -38.40 -10.09 12.76
N THR A 72 -39.42 -9.34 12.37
CA THR A 72 -40.11 -9.51 11.09
C THR A 72 -40.02 -8.25 10.24
N LEU A 73 -39.99 -8.43 8.92
CA LEU A 73 -40.03 -7.36 7.94
C LEU A 73 -40.94 -7.79 6.80
N GLY A 74 -42.03 -7.07 6.56
CA GLY A 74 -43.03 -7.46 5.56
C GLY A 74 -43.77 -8.76 5.91
N GLY A 75 -43.85 -9.12 7.19
CA GLY A 75 -44.41 -10.40 7.65
C GLY A 75 -43.46 -11.60 7.52
N GLU A 76 -42.25 -11.42 6.99
CA GLU A 76 -41.23 -12.47 6.90
C GLU A 76 -40.20 -12.34 8.03
N LEU A 77 -39.70 -13.48 8.51
CA LEU A 77 -38.67 -13.53 9.54
C LEU A 77 -37.31 -13.09 9.01
N LEU A 78 -36.66 -12.15 9.71
CA LEU A 78 -35.31 -11.72 9.37
C LEU A 78 -34.27 -12.72 9.89
N ALA A 79 -33.32 -13.06 9.02
CA ALA A 79 -32.20 -13.92 9.40
C ALA A 79 -31.23 -13.17 10.33
N THR A 80 -30.86 -13.80 11.44
CA THR A 80 -29.78 -13.32 12.32
C THR A 80 -28.43 -13.69 11.72
N ARG A 81 -27.52 -12.73 11.63
CA ARG A 81 -26.14 -12.94 11.16
C ARG A 81 -25.11 -12.44 12.18
N ASN A 82 -23.92 -13.02 12.11
CA ASN A 82 -22.76 -12.62 12.93
C ASN A 82 -21.81 -11.68 12.18
N ASP A 83 -22.15 -11.33 10.94
CA ASP A 83 -21.42 -10.42 10.09
C ASP A 83 -22.36 -9.47 9.35
N TYR A 84 -21.83 -8.29 9.03
CA TYR A 84 -22.56 -7.22 8.37
C TYR A 84 -21.68 -6.54 7.32
N ARG A 85 -22.09 -6.58 6.05
CA ARG A 85 -21.39 -5.86 4.97
C ARG A 85 -22.06 -4.51 4.73
N TYR A 86 -21.33 -3.43 4.94
CA TYR A 86 -21.78 -2.06 4.71
C TYR A 86 -20.81 -1.32 3.79
N LEU A 87 -21.31 -0.81 2.66
CA LEU A 87 -20.54 -0.03 1.68
C LEU A 87 -19.19 -0.68 1.29
N GLY A 88 -19.13 -2.02 1.25
CA GLY A 88 -17.92 -2.78 0.88
C GLY A 88 -17.00 -3.20 2.03
N VAL A 89 -17.30 -2.79 3.28
CA VAL A 89 -16.58 -3.24 4.48
C VAL A 89 -17.41 -4.29 5.21
N THR A 90 -16.81 -5.43 5.56
CA THR A 90 -17.48 -6.49 6.34
C THR A 90 -17.07 -6.38 7.81
N LEU A 91 -18.06 -6.17 8.67
CA LEU A 91 -17.93 -6.13 10.12
C LEU A 91 -18.34 -7.47 10.70
N CYS A 92 -17.57 -7.99 11.64
CA CYS A 92 -17.90 -9.17 12.44
C CYS A 92 -18.31 -8.73 13.84
N VAL A 93 -19.26 -9.44 14.45
CA VAL A 93 -19.73 -9.20 15.82
C VAL A 93 -18.69 -9.63 16.87
N ASP A 94 -17.77 -10.53 16.50
CA ASP A 94 -16.74 -11.06 17.39
C ASP A 94 -15.63 -10.04 17.72
N ALA A 95 -14.70 -10.44 18.61
CA ALA A 95 -13.56 -9.62 18.99
C ALA A 95 -12.68 -9.22 17.78
N ALA A 96 -12.72 -10.00 16.70
CA ALA A 96 -11.97 -9.77 15.47
C ALA A 96 -12.85 -9.07 14.43
N LYS A 97 -13.31 -7.85 14.74
CA LYS A 97 -14.30 -7.04 13.99
C LYS A 97 -14.11 -6.97 12.47
N TYR A 98 -12.90 -7.13 11.94
CA TYR A 98 -12.61 -7.06 10.50
C TYR A 98 -12.07 -8.37 9.92
N SER A 99 -12.16 -9.51 10.61
CA SER A 99 -11.57 -10.78 10.21
C SER A 99 -12.00 -11.26 8.82
N LEU A 100 -13.31 -11.21 8.53
CA LEU A 100 -13.86 -11.54 7.22
C LEU A 100 -13.41 -10.53 6.14
N HIS A 101 -13.40 -9.24 6.47
CA HIS A 101 -12.93 -8.20 5.55
C HIS A 101 -11.44 -8.37 5.21
N GLU A 102 -10.60 -8.66 6.21
CA GLU A 102 -9.18 -8.95 6.01
C GLU A 102 -8.96 -10.18 5.13
N THR A 103 -9.80 -11.20 5.25
CA THR A 103 -9.77 -12.38 4.38
C THR A 103 -10.04 -12.00 2.93
N VAL A 104 -11.06 -11.17 2.68
CA VAL A 104 -11.38 -10.66 1.34
C VAL A 104 -10.24 -9.81 0.78
N ILE A 105 -9.64 -8.93 1.58
CA ILE A 105 -8.47 -8.12 1.16
C ILE A 105 -7.30 -9.03 0.77
N ARG A 106 -6.99 -10.05 1.57
CA ARG A 106 -5.90 -11.00 1.28
C ARG A 106 -6.15 -11.77 -0.01
N GLN A 107 -7.37 -12.27 -0.21
CA GLN A 107 -7.75 -12.97 -1.44
C GLN A 107 -7.65 -12.05 -2.67
N THR A 108 -8.13 -10.80 -2.55
CA THR A 108 -8.08 -9.79 -3.61
C THR A 108 -6.64 -9.46 -3.98
N ALA A 109 -5.74 -9.31 -2.99
CA ALA A 109 -4.32 -9.07 -3.23
C ALA A 109 -3.66 -10.24 -3.96
N LEU A 110 -3.95 -11.49 -3.57
CA LEU A 110 -3.42 -12.68 -4.26
C LEU A 110 -3.94 -12.77 -5.71
N GLN A 111 -5.23 -12.48 -5.92
CA GLN A 111 -5.82 -12.46 -7.26
C GLN A 111 -5.16 -11.38 -8.13
N ALA A 112 -4.97 -10.17 -7.59
CA ALA A 112 -4.26 -9.09 -8.26
C ALA A 112 -2.86 -9.52 -8.70
N GLN A 113 -2.07 -10.14 -7.83
CA GLN A 113 -0.75 -10.65 -8.19
C GLN A 113 -0.79 -11.65 -9.34
N ARG A 114 -1.73 -12.61 -9.29
CA ARG A 114 -1.90 -13.62 -10.35
C ARG A 114 -2.26 -12.95 -11.68
N ILE A 115 -3.16 -11.97 -11.66
CA ILE A 115 -3.55 -11.19 -12.85
C ILE A 115 -2.34 -10.45 -13.41
N LEU A 116 -1.62 -9.69 -12.58
CA LEU A 116 -0.45 -8.91 -13.00
C LEU A 116 0.64 -9.81 -13.59
N ARG A 117 0.96 -10.93 -12.93
CA ARG A 117 1.93 -11.90 -13.45
C ARG A 117 1.46 -12.48 -14.78
N ARG A 118 0.20 -12.90 -14.93
CA ARG A 118 -0.24 -13.53 -16.19
C ARG A 118 -0.39 -12.55 -17.34
N ARG A 119 -0.96 -11.37 -17.10
CA ARG A 119 -1.32 -10.42 -18.16
C ARG A 119 -0.18 -9.48 -18.55
N CYS A 120 0.70 -9.12 -17.61
CA CYS A 120 1.76 -8.16 -17.89
C CYS A 120 3.08 -8.80 -18.36
N LEU A 121 3.25 -10.13 -18.23
CA LEU A 121 4.46 -10.82 -18.72
C LEU A 121 4.66 -10.64 -20.23
N TRP A 122 3.57 -10.57 -20.99
CA TRP A 122 3.58 -10.44 -22.46
C TRP A 122 3.21 -9.03 -22.93
N GLY A 123 3.12 -8.06 -22.02
CA GLY A 123 2.79 -6.69 -22.36
C GLY A 123 3.98 -5.92 -22.95
N CYS A 124 3.75 -4.73 -23.52
CA CYS A 124 4.79 -3.92 -24.17
C CYS A 124 5.89 -3.45 -23.19
N ASN A 125 5.54 -3.21 -21.92
CA ASN A 125 6.50 -2.92 -20.84
C ASN A 125 5.97 -3.49 -19.51
N ARG A 126 6.42 -4.68 -19.16
CA ARG A 126 6.12 -5.42 -17.92
C ARG A 126 6.31 -4.56 -16.68
N PHE A 127 7.42 -3.84 -16.58
CA PHE A 127 7.71 -3.02 -15.41
C PHE A 127 6.67 -1.92 -15.24
N GLN A 128 6.44 -1.10 -16.28
CA GLN A 128 5.47 -0.01 -16.22
C GLN A 128 4.04 -0.53 -15.99
N MET A 129 3.63 -1.57 -16.73
CA MET A 129 2.29 -2.16 -16.58
C MET A 129 2.05 -2.71 -15.17
N ILE A 130 2.97 -3.51 -14.63
CA ILE A 130 2.83 -4.03 -13.26
C ILE A 130 2.85 -2.89 -12.26
N ARG A 131 3.78 -1.93 -12.41
CA ARG A 131 3.93 -0.78 -11.51
C ARG A 131 2.63 0.02 -11.43
N ASP A 132 2.09 0.38 -12.59
CA ASP A 132 1.01 1.33 -12.70
C ASP A 132 -0.35 0.66 -12.42
N LEU A 133 -0.59 -0.57 -12.88
CA LEU A 133 -1.82 -1.30 -12.54
C LEU A 133 -1.90 -1.64 -11.05
N TRP A 134 -0.80 -2.03 -10.42
CA TRP A 134 -0.82 -2.25 -8.96
C TRP A 134 -1.16 -0.96 -8.22
N LYS A 135 -0.48 0.14 -8.54
CA LYS A 135 -0.69 1.44 -7.88
C LYS A 135 -2.06 2.05 -8.14
N MET A 136 -2.56 1.99 -9.37
CA MET A 136 -3.75 2.73 -9.79
C MET A 136 -5.04 1.92 -9.72
N VAL A 137 -4.96 0.58 -9.80
CA VAL A 137 -6.16 -0.29 -9.79
C VAL A 137 -6.25 -1.09 -8.50
N HIS A 138 -5.19 -1.81 -8.14
CA HIS A 138 -5.27 -2.77 -7.04
C HIS A 138 -5.13 -2.12 -5.66
N VAL A 139 -4.15 -1.24 -5.46
CA VAL A 139 -3.93 -0.57 -4.17
C VAL A 139 -5.18 0.20 -3.70
N PRO A 140 -5.91 0.96 -4.54
CA PRO A 140 -7.15 1.61 -4.12
C PRO A 140 -8.20 0.63 -3.60
N GLY A 141 -8.38 -0.52 -4.26
CA GLY A 141 -9.30 -1.57 -3.79
C GLY A 141 -8.87 -2.20 -2.47
N LEU A 142 -7.55 -2.39 -2.26
CA LEU A 142 -7.00 -2.98 -1.03
C LEU A 142 -6.96 -2.00 0.15
N THR A 143 -7.02 -0.69 -0.13
CA THR A 143 -6.97 0.39 0.88
C THR A 143 -8.32 1.07 1.08
N PHE A 144 -9.38 0.49 0.51
CA PHE A 144 -10.73 1.00 0.66
C PHE A 144 -11.11 1.06 2.15
N GLY A 145 -11.65 2.20 2.58
CA GLY A 145 -12.02 2.41 3.99
C GLY A 145 -10.83 2.65 4.94
N ASN A 146 -9.58 2.75 4.47
CA ASN A 146 -8.39 2.94 5.32
C ASN A 146 -8.50 4.12 6.31
N ALA A 147 -9.25 5.16 5.97
CA ALA A 147 -9.50 6.30 6.87
C ALA A 147 -10.18 5.89 8.21
N VAL A 148 -10.94 4.79 8.23
CA VAL A 148 -11.75 4.34 9.37
C VAL A 148 -11.41 2.91 9.80
N VAL A 149 -11.22 1.99 8.87
CA VAL A 149 -10.98 0.57 9.15
C VAL A 149 -9.60 0.33 9.74
N CYS A 150 -9.50 -0.43 10.83
CA CYS A 150 -8.24 -0.80 11.45
C CYS A 150 -7.99 -2.30 11.28
N ILE A 151 -7.28 -2.67 10.21
CA ILE A 151 -6.86 -4.05 9.98
C ILE A 151 -5.72 -4.45 10.93
N SER A 152 -5.63 -5.76 11.20
CA SER A 152 -4.65 -6.35 12.11
C SER A 152 -3.19 -6.10 11.66
N PRO A 153 -2.24 -6.03 12.61
CA PRO A 153 -0.82 -5.93 12.28
C PRO A 153 -0.34 -7.03 11.33
N THR A 154 -0.83 -8.26 11.51
CA THR A 154 -0.45 -9.41 10.69
C THR A 154 -0.89 -9.24 9.23
N THR A 155 -2.10 -8.72 8.99
CA THR A 155 -2.58 -8.42 7.63
C THR A 155 -1.81 -7.26 7.01
N ARG A 156 -1.47 -6.22 7.77
CA ARG A 156 -0.63 -5.11 7.26
C ARG A 156 0.74 -5.60 6.82
N GLU A 157 1.45 -6.33 7.67
CA GLU A 157 2.77 -6.89 7.35
C GLU A 157 2.70 -7.85 6.16
N TRP A 158 1.64 -8.64 6.07
CA TRP A 158 1.39 -9.50 4.93
C TRP A 158 1.18 -8.70 3.63
N LEU A 159 0.42 -7.61 3.66
CA LEU A 159 0.22 -6.72 2.50
C LEU A 159 1.53 -6.03 2.07
N GLU A 160 2.36 -5.59 3.01
CA GLU A 160 3.69 -5.05 2.69
C GLU A 160 4.57 -6.08 1.98
N ARG A 161 4.55 -7.34 2.46
CA ARG A 161 5.26 -8.43 1.77
C ARG A 161 4.71 -8.65 0.36
N GLN A 162 3.38 -8.65 0.20
CA GLN A 162 2.76 -8.80 -1.12
C GLN A 162 3.17 -7.67 -2.07
N GLN A 163 3.19 -6.41 -1.62
CA GLN A 163 3.64 -5.29 -2.44
C GLN A 163 5.09 -5.46 -2.89
N ARG A 164 5.98 -5.89 -1.98
CA ARG A 164 7.39 -6.15 -2.32
C ARG A 164 7.51 -7.26 -3.36
N GLU A 165 6.74 -8.34 -3.24
CA GLU A 165 6.74 -9.42 -4.24
C GLU A 165 6.24 -8.97 -5.61
N VAL A 166 5.26 -8.06 -5.67
CA VAL A 166 4.84 -7.43 -6.93
C VAL A 166 5.95 -6.54 -7.48
N GLY A 167 6.64 -5.77 -6.62
CA GLY A 167 7.78 -4.94 -7.01
C GLY A 167 8.92 -5.78 -7.60
N ARG A 168 9.28 -6.90 -6.96
CA ARG A 168 10.24 -7.87 -7.49
C ARG A 168 9.80 -8.41 -8.84
N ALA A 169 8.52 -8.77 -8.98
CA ALA A 169 7.96 -9.25 -10.23
C ALA A 169 7.91 -8.17 -11.33
N ALA A 170 7.81 -6.88 -10.97
CA ALA A 170 7.89 -5.76 -11.90
C ALA A 170 9.33 -5.52 -12.39
N LEU A 171 10.29 -5.58 -11.47
CA LEU A 171 11.72 -5.35 -11.76
C LEU A 171 12.41 -6.58 -12.35
N GLY A 172 11.87 -7.78 -12.11
CA GLY A 172 12.40 -9.04 -12.61
C GLY A 172 13.67 -9.50 -11.90
N CYS A 173 13.82 -9.13 -10.63
CA CYS A 173 15.01 -9.38 -9.83
C CYS A 173 14.88 -10.62 -8.93
N HIS A 174 16.00 -11.13 -8.44
CA HIS A 174 15.98 -12.23 -7.47
C HIS A 174 15.52 -11.82 -6.05
N TYR A 175 15.20 -12.83 -5.23
CA TYR A 175 14.62 -12.66 -3.88
C TYR A 175 15.56 -11.99 -2.86
N ARG A 176 16.89 -12.11 -3.02
CA ARG A 176 17.87 -11.48 -2.13
C ARG A 176 18.08 -9.97 -2.31
N VAL A 177 17.51 -9.35 -3.35
CA VAL A 177 17.67 -7.89 -3.55
C VAL A 177 17.01 -7.14 -2.39
N ALA A 178 17.66 -6.09 -1.89
CA ALA A 178 17.18 -5.29 -0.78
C ALA A 178 15.82 -4.63 -1.07
N ASN A 179 14.93 -4.60 -0.07
CA ASN A 179 13.57 -4.08 -0.22
C ASN A 179 13.54 -2.57 -0.49
N GLU A 180 14.54 -1.84 -0.02
CA GLU A 180 14.66 -0.39 -0.13
C GLU A 180 14.96 0.01 -1.58
N ALA A 181 15.83 -0.71 -2.28
CA ALA A 181 16.05 -0.51 -3.71
C ALA A 181 14.77 -0.79 -4.52
N ILE A 182 14.03 -1.84 -4.16
CA ILE A 182 12.74 -2.16 -4.79
C ILE A 182 11.74 -1.03 -4.57
N GLN A 183 11.59 -0.57 -3.32
CA GLN A 183 10.69 0.52 -2.99
C GLN A 183 11.08 1.81 -3.73
N GLY A 184 12.37 2.14 -3.73
CA GLY A 184 12.92 3.33 -4.36
C GLY A 184 12.63 3.39 -5.85
N ASP A 185 13.02 2.35 -6.59
CA ASP A 185 12.89 2.34 -8.06
C ASP A 185 11.47 2.06 -8.55
N VAL A 186 10.63 1.36 -7.76
CA VAL A 186 9.21 1.21 -8.09
C VAL A 186 8.42 2.48 -7.72
N GLY A 187 8.86 3.24 -6.72
CA GLY A 187 8.26 4.52 -6.35
C GLY A 187 6.90 4.39 -5.65
N TRP A 188 6.73 3.34 -4.84
CA TRP A 188 5.49 3.11 -4.08
C TRP A 188 5.68 3.47 -2.61
N SER A 189 4.72 4.19 -2.05
CA SER A 189 4.57 4.24 -0.59
C SER A 189 4.26 2.86 -0.03
N SER A 190 4.58 2.66 1.24
CA SER A 190 4.11 1.53 2.05
C SER A 190 2.60 1.58 2.23
N PHE A 191 1.98 0.44 2.52
CA PHE A 191 0.58 0.39 2.96
C PHE A 191 0.38 1.17 4.26
N GLU A 192 1.36 1.14 5.17
CA GLU A 192 1.26 1.91 6.41
C GLU A 192 1.29 3.42 6.16
N ALA A 193 2.17 3.93 5.28
CA ALA A 193 2.16 5.35 4.93
C ALA A 193 0.81 5.77 4.32
N ARG A 194 0.21 4.94 3.48
CA ARG A 194 -1.14 5.19 2.94
C ARG A 194 -2.22 5.18 4.01
N GLU A 195 -2.14 4.26 4.98
CA GLU A 195 -3.01 4.23 6.15
C GLU A 195 -2.87 5.52 6.98
N ALA A 196 -1.63 5.92 7.28
CA ALA A 196 -1.31 7.15 8.01
C ALA A 196 -1.90 8.38 7.32
N ALA A 197 -1.59 8.56 6.03
CA ALA A 197 -2.08 9.69 5.26
C ALA A 197 -3.62 9.74 5.26
N SER A 198 -4.28 8.61 5.10
CA SER A 198 -5.75 8.54 5.05
C SER A 198 -6.40 8.82 6.40
N LYS A 199 -5.91 8.19 7.49
CA LYS A 199 -6.49 8.34 8.84
C LYS A 199 -6.25 9.73 9.42
N ILE A 200 -5.03 10.25 9.29
CA ILE A 200 -4.67 11.56 9.86
C ILE A 200 -5.33 12.69 9.06
N ALA A 201 -5.40 12.59 7.73
CA ALA A 201 -6.18 13.54 6.92
C ALA A 201 -7.67 13.51 7.32
N TYR A 202 -8.22 12.32 7.55
CA TYR A 202 -9.61 12.19 8.00
C TYR A 202 -9.84 12.80 9.39
N ARG A 203 -8.90 12.67 10.33
CA ARG A 203 -8.95 13.36 11.63
C ARG A 203 -9.11 14.86 11.46
N GLY A 204 -8.27 15.52 10.66
CA GLY A 204 -8.39 16.97 10.46
C GLY A 204 -9.68 17.36 9.72
N ARG A 205 -10.18 16.51 8.81
CA ARG A 205 -11.51 16.70 8.22
C ARG A 205 -12.61 16.65 9.27
N LEU A 206 -12.56 15.70 10.22
CA LEU A 206 -13.48 15.64 11.34
C LEU A 206 -13.34 16.87 12.25
N THR A 207 -12.14 17.42 12.42
CA THR A 207 -11.90 18.65 13.19
C THR A 207 -12.67 19.84 12.62
N LEU A 208 -12.70 19.98 11.29
CA LEU A 208 -13.35 21.11 10.59
C LEU A 208 -14.80 20.86 10.19
N MET A 209 -15.31 19.65 10.39
CA MET A 209 -16.66 19.28 9.97
C MET A 209 -17.72 19.96 10.84
N ARG A 210 -18.83 20.42 10.23
CA ARG A 210 -19.97 21.01 10.96
C ARG A 210 -20.52 20.03 12.01
N ARG A 211 -20.86 20.55 13.20
CA ARG A 211 -21.42 19.78 14.33
C ARG A 211 -22.79 19.15 14.06
N THR A 212 -23.45 19.52 12.97
CA THR A 212 -24.70 18.88 12.51
C THR A 212 -24.47 17.49 11.91
N ARG A 213 -23.22 17.16 11.50
CA ARG A 213 -22.90 15.87 10.89
C ARG A 213 -22.62 14.82 11.96
N TRP A 214 -23.23 13.64 11.81
CA TRP A 214 -23.02 12.52 12.74
C TRP A 214 -21.55 12.15 12.96
N ALA A 215 -20.75 12.12 11.90
CA ALA A 215 -19.32 11.82 12.00
C ALA A 215 -18.57 12.80 12.93
N ARG A 216 -18.93 14.09 12.89
CA ARG A 216 -18.37 15.11 13.81
C ARG A 216 -18.82 14.86 15.24
N ARG A 217 -20.12 14.62 15.45
CA ARG A 217 -20.69 14.38 16.79
C ARG A 217 -20.07 13.15 17.46
N VAL A 218 -19.94 12.05 16.72
CA VAL A 218 -19.28 10.83 17.21
C VAL A 218 -17.81 11.10 17.52
N PHE A 219 -17.10 11.85 16.68
CA PHE A 219 -15.71 12.22 16.94
C PHE A 219 -15.54 13.08 18.20
N GLU A 220 -16.41 14.07 18.41
CA GLU A 220 -16.43 14.87 19.64
C GLU A 220 -16.75 14.01 20.86
N TYR A 221 -17.72 13.11 20.76
CA TYR A 221 -18.07 12.17 21.82
C TYR A 221 -16.89 11.28 22.23
N LEU A 222 -16.22 10.64 21.26
CA LEU A 222 -15.04 9.81 21.52
C LEU A 222 -13.92 10.59 22.22
N SER A 223 -13.77 11.87 21.86
CA SER A 223 -12.76 12.76 22.45
C SER A 223 -13.14 13.18 23.87
N ALA A 224 -14.38 13.60 24.10
CA ALA A 224 -14.89 14.06 25.39
C ALA A 224 -14.91 12.94 26.44
N THR A 225 -15.19 11.70 26.01
CA THR A 225 -15.25 10.53 26.89
C THR A 225 -13.92 9.78 27.02
N CYS A 226 -12.86 10.24 26.33
CA CYS A 226 -11.57 9.55 26.28
C CYS A 226 -11.69 8.06 25.87
N MET A 227 -12.69 7.70 25.07
CA MET A 227 -12.94 6.31 24.67
C MET A 227 -11.82 5.76 23.78
N ARG A 228 -11.15 4.71 24.27
CA ARG A 228 -10.05 4.04 23.57
C ARG A 228 -10.53 2.95 22.62
N THR A 229 -11.04 3.38 21.47
CA THR A 229 -11.35 2.51 20.33
C THR A 229 -10.08 2.05 19.60
N ASP A 230 -10.19 1.02 18.77
CA ASP A 230 -9.09 0.58 17.89
C ASP A 230 -8.66 1.69 16.93
N TRP A 231 -9.62 2.53 16.50
CA TRP A 231 -9.34 3.67 15.63
C TRP A 231 -8.57 4.77 16.35
N THR A 232 -8.99 5.19 17.55
CA THR A 232 -8.28 6.24 18.31
C THR A 232 -6.88 5.77 18.72
N ARG A 233 -6.72 4.51 19.12
CA ARG A 233 -5.41 3.91 19.43
C ARG A 233 -4.49 3.90 18.20
N ARG A 234 -5.01 3.44 17.05
CA ARG A 234 -4.21 3.37 15.82
C ARG A 234 -3.85 4.75 15.28
N LEU A 235 -4.78 5.71 15.34
CA LEU A 235 -4.53 7.11 14.96
C LEU A 235 -3.41 7.72 15.81
N TYR A 236 -3.44 7.53 17.13
CA TYR A 236 -2.38 8.01 18.03
C TYR A 236 -1.00 7.40 17.66
N GLN A 237 -0.94 6.09 17.41
CA GLN A 237 0.29 5.44 16.94
C GLN A 237 0.77 6.03 15.60
N LEU A 238 -0.20 6.27 14.70
CA LEU A 238 -0.14 7.07 13.48
C LEU A 238 0.66 8.35 13.64
N GLU A 239 0.04 9.27 14.37
CA GLU A 239 0.51 10.62 14.62
C GLU A 239 1.87 10.63 15.31
N LYS A 240 2.08 9.74 16.28
CA LYS A 240 3.39 9.57 16.94
C LYS A 240 4.47 9.16 15.93
N LYS A 241 4.23 8.13 15.13
CA LYS A 241 5.21 7.55 14.21
C LYS A 241 5.59 8.50 13.08
N TYR A 242 4.67 9.35 12.65
CA TYR A 242 4.86 10.30 11.55
C TYR A 242 5.08 11.74 12.04
N GLY A 243 5.45 11.93 13.31
CA GLY A 243 5.96 13.22 13.82
C GLY A 243 4.92 14.30 14.09
N PHE A 244 3.63 13.99 14.08
CA PHE A 244 2.56 14.99 14.28
C PHE A 244 2.46 15.55 15.71
N PHE A 245 3.20 14.98 16.67
CA PHE A 245 3.32 15.52 18.03
C PHE A 245 4.55 16.42 18.24
N ALA A 246 5.56 16.31 17.37
CA ALA A 246 6.77 17.12 17.48
C ALA A 246 6.51 18.55 16.98
N GLU A 247 5.72 18.68 15.92
CA GLU A 247 5.43 19.97 15.28
C GLU A 247 3.93 20.16 15.11
N ALA A 248 3.38 21.16 15.80
CA ALA A 248 1.99 21.55 15.64
C ALA A 248 1.77 22.20 14.27
N SER A 249 0.87 21.63 13.46
CA SER A 249 0.40 22.27 12.22
C SER A 249 -1.02 22.80 12.41
N PRO A 250 -1.27 24.09 12.12
CA PRO A 250 -2.61 24.63 12.20
C PRO A 250 -3.50 23.97 11.15
N ILE A 251 -4.73 23.63 11.55
CA ILE A 251 -5.73 23.06 10.66
C ILE A 251 -6.55 24.22 10.10
N GLU A 252 -6.12 24.82 8.99
CA GLU A 252 -6.84 25.92 8.34
C GLU A 252 -8.05 25.42 7.54
N THR A 253 -7.80 24.52 6.58
CA THR A 253 -8.83 23.91 5.73
C THR A 253 -8.56 22.42 5.58
N ALA A 254 -9.61 21.65 5.29
CA ALA A 254 -9.47 20.20 5.10
C ALA A 254 -8.55 19.86 3.90
N ALA A 255 -8.56 20.69 2.86
CA ALA A 255 -7.69 20.53 1.70
C ALA A 255 -6.22 20.79 2.06
N LYS A 256 -5.91 21.93 2.67
CA LYS A 256 -4.54 22.27 3.13
C LYS A 256 -4.01 21.23 4.11
N TRP A 257 -4.83 20.80 5.08
CA TRP A 257 -4.48 19.73 6.01
C TRP A 257 -4.14 18.42 5.31
N THR A 258 -4.92 18.04 4.30
CA THR A 258 -4.65 16.79 3.56
C THR A 258 -3.33 16.85 2.80
N VAL A 259 -2.99 18.00 2.22
CA VAL A 259 -1.69 18.22 1.55
C VAL A 259 -0.55 18.11 2.55
N GLU A 260 -0.65 18.83 3.67
CA GLU A 260 0.33 18.81 4.77
C GLU A 260 0.57 17.39 5.29
N VAL A 261 -0.51 16.65 5.58
CA VAL A 261 -0.42 15.28 6.06
C VAL A 261 0.33 14.39 5.06
N ARG A 262 0.02 14.50 3.77
CA ARG A 262 0.67 13.69 2.73
C ARG A 262 2.14 14.03 2.57
N MET A 263 2.50 15.30 2.70
CA MET A 263 3.88 15.77 2.63
C MET A 263 4.68 15.23 3.83
N ARG A 264 4.23 15.46 5.06
CA ARG A 264 4.89 14.93 6.28
C ARG A 264 5.00 13.40 6.28
N VAL A 265 3.94 12.72 5.87
CA VAL A 265 3.96 11.24 5.78
C VAL A 265 5.00 10.77 4.78
N ARG A 266 5.13 11.45 3.64
CA ARG A 266 6.15 11.14 2.62
C ARG A 266 7.55 11.40 3.15
N GLU A 267 7.80 12.56 3.76
CA GLU A 267 9.11 12.91 4.30
C GLU A 267 9.57 11.91 5.37
N ALA A 268 8.69 11.59 6.32
CA ALA A 268 9.00 10.59 7.35
C ALA A 268 9.20 9.18 6.77
N GLU A 269 8.50 8.84 5.68
CA GLU A 269 8.73 7.59 4.94
C GLU A 269 10.08 7.58 4.23
N GLU A 270 10.45 8.68 3.56
CA GLU A 270 11.74 8.83 2.89
C GLU A 270 12.91 8.82 3.88
N THR A 271 12.80 9.49 5.03
CA THR A 271 13.82 9.46 6.08
C THR A 271 14.07 8.03 6.57
N ARG A 272 13.01 7.30 6.95
CA ARG A 272 13.15 5.89 7.38
C ARG A 272 13.69 4.99 6.28
N TRP A 273 13.33 5.26 5.04
CA TRP A 273 13.85 4.54 3.89
C TRP A 273 15.37 4.79 3.71
N ARG A 274 15.84 6.03 3.85
CA ARG A 274 17.28 6.36 3.84
C ARG A 274 18.02 5.69 4.99
N GLU A 275 17.51 5.78 6.22
CA GLU A 275 18.10 5.10 7.39
C GLU A 275 18.20 3.58 7.18
N ALA A 276 17.16 2.95 6.64
CA ALA A 276 17.16 1.51 6.33
C ALA A 276 18.14 1.13 5.21
N MET A 277 18.37 2.04 4.24
CA MET A 277 19.40 1.86 3.20
C MET A 277 20.81 1.99 3.78
N GLU A 278 21.04 2.93 4.69
CA GLU A 278 22.36 3.19 5.28
C GLU A 278 22.93 1.99 6.02
N ALA A 279 22.05 1.19 6.64
CA ALA A 279 22.41 -0.06 7.31
C ALA A 279 22.89 -1.18 6.34
N LYS A 280 22.85 -0.98 5.02
CA LYS A 280 23.11 -2.03 4.02
C LYS A 280 24.28 -1.69 3.11
N SER A 281 25.39 -2.41 3.29
CA SER A 281 26.60 -2.22 2.47
C SER A 281 26.39 -2.48 0.98
N THR A 282 25.48 -3.38 0.60
CA THR A 282 25.16 -3.62 -0.81
C THR A 282 24.53 -2.41 -1.51
N LEU A 283 23.94 -1.47 -0.76
CA LEU A 283 23.28 -0.29 -1.30
C LEU A 283 24.19 0.94 -1.34
N GLU A 284 25.50 0.78 -1.15
CA GLU A 284 26.41 1.93 -1.05
C GLU A 284 26.36 2.87 -2.27
N CYS A 285 26.38 2.33 -3.49
CA CYS A 285 26.25 3.14 -4.70
C CYS A 285 24.84 3.73 -4.81
N TYR A 286 23.82 2.92 -4.54
CA TYR A 286 22.41 3.32 -4.64
C TYR A 286 22.08 4.51 -3.72
N ARG A 287 22.48 4.46 -2.44
CA ARG A 287 22.19 5.52 -1.45
C ARG A 287 22.90 6.85 -1.75
N LYS A 288 24.04 6.82 -2.47
CA LYS A 288 24.79 8.03 -2.84
C LYS A 288 24.12 8.83 -3.96
N HIS A 289 23.21 8.20 -4.72
CA HIS A 289 22.67 8.80 -5.93
C HIS A 289 21.14 8.72 -6.06
N GLN A 290 20.45 7.95 -5.21
CA GLN A 290 19.00 7.91 -5.17
C GLN A 290 18.48 8.63 -3.92
N ASP A 291 18.01 9.86 -4.09
CA ASP A 291 17.65 10.73 -2.97
C ASP A 291 16.20 10.56 -2.48
N SER A 292 15.33 9.97 -3.32
CA SER A 292 13.90 9.87 -3.06
C SER A 292 13.28 8.57 -3.58
N ILE A 293 12.10 8.24 -3.05
CA ILE A 293 11.28 7.11 -3.48
C ILE A 293 10.50 7.55 -4.74
N CYS A 294 11.11 7.35 -5.91
CA CYS A 294 10.56 7.81 -7.17
C CYS A 294 10.66 6.74 -8.26
N GLY A 295 9.55 6.48 -8.94
CA GLY A 295 9.46 5.45 -9.97
C GLY A 295 10.44 5.72 -11.12
N SER A 296 11.32 4.76 -11.38
CA SER A 296 12.30 4.81 -12.47
C SER A 296 11.62 4.62 -13.83
N ARG A 297 12.22 5.15 -14.91
CA ARG A 297 11.80 4.89 -16.30
C ARG A 297 12.81 4.03 -17.07
N LEU A 298 13.79 3.47 -16.38
CA LEU A 298 14.92 2.75 -16.99
C LEU A 298 14.57 1.32 -17.42
N TYR A 299 13.43 0.77 -17.01
CA TYR A 299 13.15 -0.66 -17.15
C TYR A 299 12.22 -0.99 -18.32
N ASP A 300 12.59 -2.04 -19.03
CA ASP A 300 11.83 -2.68 -20.11
C ASP A 300 11.75 -4.20 -19.88
N ASN A 301 11.34 -4.94 -20.91
CA ASN A 301 11.14 -6.39 -20.84
C ASN A 301 12.42 -7.22 -20.97
N SER A 302 13.56 -6.60 -21.26
CA SER A 302 14.81 -7.31 -21.47
C SER A 302 15.37 -7.88 -20.16
N ILE A 303 16.11 -8.99 -20.30
CA ILE A 303 16.94 -9.52 -19.21
C ILE A 303 17.96 -8.47 -18.75
N GLY A 304 18.51 -7.69 -19.69
CA GLY A 304 19.39 -6.57 -19.39
C GLY A 304 18.78 -5.55 -18.43
N SER A 305 17.49 -5.26 -18.53
CA SER A 305 16.79 -4.40 -17.57
C SER A 305 16.68 -5.00 -16.18
N SER A 306 16.40 -6.30 -16.05
CA SER A 306 16.42 -7.00 -14.76
C SER A 306 17.81 -6.96 -14.12
N LEU A 307 18.85 -7.23 -14.91
CA LEU A 307 20.24 -7.23 -14.45
C LEU A 307 20.72 -5.81 -14.13
N LEU A 308 20.29 -4.80 -14.88
CA LEU A 308 20.56 -3.40 -14.58
C LEU A 308 20.01 -3.02 -13.20
N PHE A 309 18.78 -3.43 -12.88
CA PHE A 309 18.23 -3.20 -11.54
C PHE A 309 19.04 -3.94 -10.46
N GLU A 310 19.40 -5.21 -10.69
CA GLU A 310 20.26 -5.96 -9.76
C GLU A 310 21.60 -5.24 -9.55
N ALA A 311 22.21 -4.69 -10.60
CA ALA A 311 23.44 -3.89 -10.52
C ALA A 311 23.23 -2.58 -9.76
N ARG A 312 22.18 -1.81 -10.06
CA ARG A 312 21.81 -0.59 -9.31
C ARG A 312 21.67 -0.88 -7.82
N ALA A 313 21.05 -1.99 -7.46
CA ALA A 313 20.87 -2.42 -6.07
C ALA A 313 22.12 -3.08 -5.44
N GLY A 314 23.26 -3.10 -6.14
CA GLY A 314 24.51 -3.75 -5.71
C GLY A 314 24.35 -5.25 -5.43
N ALA A 315 23.41 -5.89 -6.12
CA ALA A 315 23.03 -7.29 -5.98
C ALA A 315 23.21 -8.08 -7.27
N LEU A 316 23.95 -7.54 -8.26
CA LEU A 316 24.28 -8.28 -9.48
C LEU A 316 25.04 -9.55 -9.11
N ARG A 317 24.57 -10.70 -9.61
CA ARG A 317 25.04 -12.06 -9.29
C ARG A 317 26.41 -12.42 -9.91
N THR A 318 27.33 -11.49 -9.79
CA THR A 318 28.75 -11.65 -10.08
C THR A 318 29.39 -12.65 -9.12
N LEU A 319 30.53 -13.24 -9.49
CA LEU A 319 31.26 -14.13 -8.58
C LEU A 319 31.69 -13.42 -7.29
N GLU A 320 32.08 -12.14 -7.36
CA GLU A 320 32.41 -11.34 -6.18
C GLU A 320 31.22 -11.21 -5.22
N TYR A 321 30.02 -10.93 -5.77
CA TYR A 321 28.80 -10.90 -4.98
C TYR A 321 28.46 -12.28 -4.38
N ARG A 322 28.54 -13.34 -5.20
CA ARG A 322 28.17 -14.70 -4.79
C ARG A 322 29.08 -15.23 -3.69
N ARG A 323 30.38 -14.95 -3.72
CA ARG A 323 31.37 -15.40 -2.74
C ARG A 323 30.99 -15.02 -1.29
N LYS A 324 30.25 -13.93 -1.10
CA LYS A 324 29.75 -13.50 0.22
C LYS A 324 28.77 -14.51 0.85
N PHE A 325 28.16 -15.38 0.05
CA PHE A 325 27.08 -16.27 0.49
C PHE A 325 27.21 -17.72 -0.01
N ASP A 326 28.21 -17.99 -0.84
CA ASP A 326 28.43 -19.27 -1.50
C ASP A 326 29.90 -19.64 -1.39
N ALA A 327 30.22 -20.50 -0.41
CA ALA A 327 31.59 -20.94 -0.13
C ALA A 327 32.18 -21.81 -1.25
N THR A 328 31.37 -22.26 -2.21
CA THR A 328 31.85 -23.03 -3.37
C THR A 328 32.55 -22.13 -4.41
N VAL A 329 32.37 -20.81 -4.31
CA VAL A 329 33.03 -19.85 -5.20
C VAL A 329 34.48 -19.64 -4.75
N VAL A 330 35.38 -20.45 -5.31
CA VAL A 330 36.82 -20.40 -4.99
C VAL A 330 37.54 -19.27 -5.73
N SER A 331 37.24 -19.10 -7.02
CA SER A 331 37.79 -18.01 -7.85
C SER A 331 36.73 -16.95 -8.11
N ASN A 332 37.16 -15.69 -8.13
CA ASN A 332 36.33 -14.56 -8.54
C ASN A 332 36.71 -14.03 -9.93
N LEU A 333 37.55 -14.72 -10.71
CA LEU A 333 37.93 -14.29 -12.06
C LEU A 333 36.70 -14.22 -12.97
N CYS A 334 36.62 -13.17 -13.79
CA CYS A 334 35.53 -12.95 -14.73
C CYS A 334 35.36 -14.14 -15.66
N ARG A 335 34.15 -14.71 -15.69
CA ARG A 335 33.83 -15.88 -16.52
C ARG A 335 33.84 -15.59 -18.02
N VAL A 336 34.00 -14.33 -18.41
CA VAL A 336 34.06 -13.90 -19.82
C VAL A 336 35.51 -13.67 -20.25
N CYS A 337 36.28 -12.89 -19.49
CA CYS A 337 37.65 -12.55 -19.88
C CYS A 337 38.74 -13.42 -19.22
N GLY A 338 38.46 -14.03 -18.07
CA GLY A 338 39.43 -14.82 -17.31
C GLY A 338 40.55 -14.03 -16.62
N VAL A 339 40.62 -12.70 -16.81
CA VAL A 339 41.77 -11.87 -16.38
C VAL A 339 41.49 -11.11 -15.08
N ALA A 340 40.41 -10.33 -15.02
CA ALA A 340 40.08 -9.48 -13.87
C ALA A 340 38.99 -10.12 -13.00
N SER A 341 38.85 -9.68 -11.76
CA SER A 341 37.74 -10.12 -10.90
C SER A 341 36.37 -9.72 -11.49
N GLU A 342 35.42 -10.64 -11.42
CA GLU A 342 34.03 -10.44 -11.84
C GLU A 342 33.31 -9.53 -10.85
N THR A 343 33.46 -8.23 -11.03
CA THR A 343 32.74 -7.20 -10.29
C THR A 343 31.69 -6.54 -11.20
N GLN A 344 30.70 -5.87 -10.60
CA GLN A 344 29.73 -5.09 -11.39
C GLN A 344 30.43 -4.03 -12.24
N GLU A 345 31.44 -3.36 -11.67
CA GLU A 345 32.19 -2.30 -12.34
C GLU A 345 32.98 -2.86 -13.53
N HIS A 346 33.64 -4.00 -13.35
CA HIS A 346 34.34 -4.66 -14.45
C HIS A 346 33.39 -5.00 -15.60
N LEU A 347 32.24 -5.62 -15.30
CA LEU A 347 31.28 -6.02 -16.34
C LEU A 347 30.68 -4.79 -17.06
N VAL A 348 30.34 -3.75 -16.30
CA VAL A 348 29.70 -2.55 -16.85
C VAL A 348 30.69 -1.70 -17.64
N LEU A 349 31.91 -1.49 -17.13
CA LEU A 349 32.83 -0.46 -17.65
C LEU A 349 34.13 -0.96 -18.27
N HIS A 350 34.59 -2.19 -18.01
CA HIS A 350 35.99 -2.56 -18.31
C HIS A 350 36.17 -3.88 -19.08
N CYS A 351 35.22 -4.80 -19.05
CA CYS A 351 35.36 -6.09 -19.70
C CYS A 351 35.37 -5.91 -21.23
N ARG A 352 36.56 -6.03 -21.84
CA ARG A 352 36.77 -5.92 -23.29
C ARG A 352 36.40 -7.18 -24.07
N SER A 353 36.26 -8.31 -23.36
CA SER A 353 35.83 -9.59 -23.95
C SER A 353 34.32 -9.69 -24.17
N LEU A 354 33.54 -8.68 -23.74
CA LEU A 354 32.12 -8.59 -24.07
C LEU A 354 31.94 -7.97 -25.47
N PRO A 355 31.05 -8.53 -26.31
CA PRO A 355 30.81 -8.02 -27.67
C PRO A 355 30.40 -6.55 -27.74
N THR A 356 29.50 -6.10 -26.86
CA THR A 356 29.13 -4.69 -26.79
C THR A 356 30.25 -3.91 -26.12
N SER A 357 30.84 -2.93 -26.82
CA SER A 357 31.88 -2.06 -26.29
C SER A 357 31.41 -1.27 -25.06
N GLN A 358 32.36 -0.98 -24.16
CA GLN A 358 32.14 -0.06 -23.05
C GLN A 358 31.92 1.37 -23.57
N VAL A 359 31.21 2.19 -22.83
CA VAL A 359 31.07 3.62 -23.16
C VAL A 359 32.25 4.36 -22.56
N GLU A 360 33.15 4.87 -23.41
CA GLU A 360 34.34 5.60 -22.96
C GLU A 360 33.96 6.84 -22.15
N GLY A 361 34.67 7.07 -21.04
CA GLY A 361 34.42 8.19 -20.13
C GLY A 361 33.17 8.05 -19.25
N ALA A 362 32.35 7.01 -19.42
CA ALA A 362 31.18 6.80 -18.57
C ALA A 362 31.59 6.34 -17.16
N THR A 363 31.07 7.02 -16.14
CA THR A 363 31.21 6.58 -14.75
C THR A 363 30.20 5.47 -14.42
N LEU A 364 30.46 4.68 -13.38
CA LEU A 364 29.53 3.62 -12.95
C LEU A 364 28.13 4.16 -12.64
N PRO A 365 27.95 5.27 -11.90
CA PRO A 365 26.63 5.84 -11.64
C PRO A 365 25.88 6.26 -12.92
N GLN A 366 26.61 6.79 -13.91
CA GLN A 366 26.05 7.12 -15.23
C GLN A 366 25.57 5.88 -15.97
N ALA A 367 26.42 4.85 -16.04
CA ALA A 367 26.11 3.60 -16.72
C ALA A 367 24.95 2.82 -16.06
N LEU A 368 24.74 3.02 -14.75
CA LEU A 368 23.62 2.49 -13.98
C LEU A 368 22.36 3.38 -14.03
N GLY A 369 22.42 4.55 -14.66
CA GLY A 369 21.29 5.45 -14.85
C GLY A 369 20.88 6.21 -13.59
N PHE A 370 21.82 6.56 -12.72
CA PHE A 370 21.53 7.41 -11.56
C PHE A 370 21.52 8.91 -11.89
N GLN A 371 22.14 9.34 -13.00
CA GLN A 371 21.98 10.71 -13.48
C GLN A 371 20.55 10.89 -14.01
N ARG A 372 19.86 11.93 -13.50
CA ARG A 372 18.49 12.25 -13.92
C ARG A 372 18.49 12.59 -15.41
N LEU A 373 17.66 11.88 -16.15
CA LEU A 373 17.19 12.32 -17.45
C LEU A 373 16.12 13.36 -17.15
N ASP A 374 16.37 14.64 -17.42
CA ASP A 374 15.35 15.68 -17.26
C ASP A 374 14.08 15.29 -18.04
N GLU A 375 12.91 15.68 -17.53
CA GLU A 375 11.60 15.32 -18.09
C GLU A 375 11.43 15.78 -19.56
N ASP A 376 12.21 16.78 -19.98
CA ASP A 376 12.20 17.38 -21.31
C ASP A 376 13.34 16.87 -22.23
N GLY A 377 14.21 15.97 -21.74
CA GLY A 377 15.24 15.32 -22.55
C GLY A 377 16.37 16.24 -23.07
N SER A 378 16.57 17.41 -22.47
CA SER A 378 17.36 18.50 -23.06
C SER A 378 18.72 18.81 -22.41
N SER A 379 19.14 18.13 -21.33
CA SER A 379 20.47 18.41 -20.70
C SER A 379 21.49 17.26 -20.75
N ASP A 380 21.07 16.04 -21.07
CA ASP A 380 21.98 14.94 -21.34
C ASP A 380 22.11 14.86 -22.86
N ASN A 381 23.33 14.98 -23.41
CA ASN A 381 23.63 14.87 -24.85
C ASN A 381 23.34 13.46 -25.43
N GLY A 382 22.30 12.76 -24.93
CA GLY A 382 22.01 11.35 -25.18
C GLY A 382 22.97 10.38 -24.49
N GLY A 383 24.01 10.88 -23.81
CA GLY A 383 25.13 10.10 -23.28
C GLY A 383 24.73 9.12 -22.18
N GLY A 384 23.94 9.56 -21.20
CA GLY A 384 23.43 8.71 -20.11
C GLY A 384 22.44 7.66 -20.59
N ARG A 385 21.50 8.01 -21.49
CA ARG A 385 20.60 7.01 -22.10
C ARG A 385 21.38 5.96 -22.90
N TYR A 386 22.37 6.40 -23.66
CA TYR A 386 23.24 5.51 -24.41
C TYR A 386 24.05 4.59 -23.48
N ALA A 387 24.62 5.14 -22.40
CA ALA A 387 25.35 4.37 -21.39
C ALA A 387 24.46 3.29 -20.74
N VAL A 388 23.24 3.64 -20.35
CA VAL A 388 22.28 2.67 -19.79
C VAL A 388 21.94 1.57 -20.80
N ALA A 389 21.69 1.93 -22.07
CA ALA A 389 21.39 0.96 -23.11
C ALA A 389 22.57 0.01 -23.39
N ALA A 390 23.80 0.55 -23.44
CA ALA A 390 25.02 -0.24 -23.55
C ALA A 390 25.20 -1.18 -22.35
N THR A 391 24.98 -0.69 -21.13
CA THR A 391 25.00 -1.50 -19.90
C THR A 391 24.04 -2.67 -19.97
N LYS A 392 22.78 -2.45 -20.37
CA LYS A 392 21.80 -3.53 -20.50
C LYS A 392 22.25 -4.60 -21.50
N ARG A 393 22.83 -4.20 -22.64
CA ARG A 393 23.36 -5.14 -23.65
C ARG A 393 24.53 -5.94 -23.10
N ARG A 394 25.53 -5.27 -22.52
CA ARG A 394 26.70 -5.90 -21.89
C ARG A 394 26.30 -6.91 -20.81
N LEU A 395 25.36 -6.54 -19.94
CA LEU A 395 24.85 -7.45 -18.90
C LEU A 395 24.09 -8.64 -19.49
N THR A 396 23.33 -8.44 -20.57
CA THR A 396 22.62 -9.52 -21.26
C THR A 396 23.61 -10.51 -21.89
N GLU A 397 24.65 -10.02 -22.55
CA GLU A 397 25.71 -10.82 -23.14
C GLU A 397 26.46 -11.62 -22.08
N TRP A 398 26.91 -10.95 -21.01
CA TRP A 398 27.53 -11.61 -19.87
C TRP A 398 26.64 -12.74 -19.32
N TRP A 399 25.36 -12.45 -19.09
CA TRP A 399 24.41 -13.41 -18.54
C TRP A 399 24.19 -14.62 -19.46
N ALA A 400 24.19 -14.40 -20.77
CA ALA A 400 24.09 -15.47 -21.76
C ALA A 400 25.34 -16.37 -21.76
N THR A 401 26.53 -15.78 -21.67
CA THR A 401 27.80 -16.52 -21.60
C THR A 401 27.84 -17.43 -20.38
N ILE A 402 27.56 -16.89 -19.19
CA ILE A 402 27.67 -17.65 -17.94
C ILE A 402 26.59 -18.74 -17.75
N ARG A 403 25.56 -18.77 -18.60
CA ARG A 403 24.53 -19.82 -18.59
C ARG A 403 24.83 -20.95 -19.56
N ARG A 404 25.74 -20.73 -20.50
CA ARG A 404 26.19 -21.74 -21.48
C ARG A 404 27.39 -22.54 -20.95
N THR A 405 28.21 -21.90 -20.11
CA THR A 405 29.26 -22.51 -19.28
C THR A 405 28.68 -23.02 -17.98
#